data_AF-A0A1V4IV64-F1
#
_entry.id   AF-A0A1V4IV64-F1
#
_cell.length_a   1.000
_cell.length_b   1.000
_cell.length_c   1.000
_cell.angle_alpha   90.00
_cell.angle_beta   90.00
_cell.angle_gamma   90.00
#
_symmetry.space_group_name_H-M   'P 1'
#
loop_
_entity.id
_entity.type
_entity.pdbx_description
1 polymer ?
#
loop_
_entity_poly.entity_id
_entity_poly.type
_entity_poly.pdbx_seq_one_letter_code
_entity_poly.pdbx_strand_id
1 'polypeptide(L)'
;MGLSKKEKTFNFFQTNPKALYEEDVEIYLNELGIKQSTYDKHRNEYISINIANTVNSPSILVNKNEIKREKFCFDDNKLFGF
;
A
#
# COMPACT_ATOMS: atom_id res chain seq x y z
N MET A 1 12.90 -10.06 -25.46
CA MET A 1 12.69 -9.01 -24.44
C MET A 1 12.68 -9.70 -23.08
N GLY A 2 13.66 -9.44 -22.23
CA GLY A 2 13.72 -10.06 -20.90
C GLY A 2 12.79 -9.35 -19.92
N LEU A 3 12.22 -10.10 -18.97
CA LEU A 3 11.46 -9.54 -17.85
C LEU A 3 12.32 -8.50 -17.12
N SER A 4 11.74 -7.33 -16.86
CA SER A 4 12.37 -6.27 -16.07
C SER A 4 12.66 -6.77 -14.65
N LYS A 5 13.66 -6.19 -13.98
CA LYS A 5 13.99 -6.53 -12.59
C LYS A 5 12.77 -6.38 -11.65
N LYS A 6 11.89 -5.42 -11.94
CA LYS A 6 10.64 -5.22 -11.21
C LYS A 6 9.69 -6.40 -11.37
N GLU A 7 9.43 -6.84 -12.60
CA GLU A 7 8.55 -8.00 -12.86
C GLU A 7 9.10 -9.28 -12.24
N LYS A 8 10.42 -9.48 -12.28
CA LYS A 8 11.07 -10.61 -11.59
C LYS A 8 10.84 -10.56 -10.08
N THR A 9 10.98 -9.37 -9.48
CA THR A 9 10.75 -9.16 -8.05
C THR A 9 9.28 -9.39 -7.68
N PHE A 10 8.34 -8.97 -8.52
CA PHE A 10 6.91 -9.19 -8.29
C PHE A 10 6.52 -10.67 -8.41
N ASN A 11 7.07 -11.37 -9.41
CA ASN A 11 6.88 -12.81 -9.53
C ASN A 11 7.48 -13.55 -8.33
N PHE A 12 8.63 -13.09 -7.84
CA PHE A 12 9.23 -13.63 -6.62
C PHE A 12 8.32 -13.45 -5.40
N PHE A 13 7.66 -12.30 -5.24
CA PHE A 13 6.67 -12.10 -4.16
C PHE A 13 5.42 -12.97 -4.31
N GLN A 14 5.01 -13.30 -5.55
CA GLN A 14 3.91 -14.23 -5.81
C GLN A 14 4.28 -15.67 -5.42
N THR A 15 5.48 -16.13 -5.75
CA THR A 15 5.93 -17.49 -5.44
C THR A 15 6.35 -17.65 -3.99
N ASN A 16 6.90 -16.58 -3.38
CA ASN A 16 7.45 -16.58 -2.03
C ASN A 16 6.81 -15.45 -1.19
N PRO A 17 5.54 -15.60 -0.76
CA PRO A 17 4.85 -14.58 0.02
C PRO A 17 5.49 -14.30 1.40
N LYS A 18 6.32 -15.22 1.91
CA LYS A 18 7.07 -15.04 3.16
C LYS A 18 8.06 -13.87 3.08
N ALA A 19 8.65 -13.63 1.91
CA ALA A 19 9.58 -12.53 1.70
C ALA A 19 8.94 -11.15 1.93
N LEU A 20 7.61 -11.05 1.89
CA LEU A 20 6.89 -9.82 2.21
C LEU A 20 6.87 -9.51 3.71
N TYR A 21 7.14 -10.45 4.61
CA TYR A 21 6.98 -10.25 6.05
C TYR A 21 8.24 -10.51 6.86
N GLU A 22 9.27 -11.08 6.25
CA GLU A 22 10.54 -11.35 6.91
C GLU A 22 11.37 -10.06 7.10
N GLU A 23 12.00 -9.95 8.27
CA GLU A 23 12.91 -8.84 8.59
C GLU A 23 14.30 -9.04 7.95
N ASP A 24 14.74 -10.29 7.81
CA ASP A 24 15.99 -10.63 7.15
C ASP A 24 15.76 -10.85 5.64
N VAL A 25 16.12 -9.84 4.85
CA VAL A 25 15.92 -9.82 3.40
C VAL A 25 17.23 -9.97 2.62
N GLU A 26 18.39 -10.10 3.26
CA GLU A 26 19.69 -10.10 2.58
C GLU A 26 19.81 -11.22 1.53
N ILE A 27 19.27 -12.39 1.85
CA ILE A 27 19.24 -13.54 0.94
C ILE A 27 18.45 -13.19 -0.33
N TYR A 28 17.31 -12.51 -0.19
CA TYR A 28 16.44 -12.11 -1.30
C TYR A 28 17.04 -11.00 -2.15
N LEU A 29 17.75 -10.05 -1.52
CA LEU A 29 18.46 -8.99 -2.23
C LEU A 29 19.55 -9.55 -3.15
N ASN A 30 20.30 -10.55 -2.66
CA ASN A 30 21.33 -11.24 -3.43
C ASN A 30 20.74 -12.06 -4.58
N GLU A 31 19.65 -12.80 -4.33
CA GLU A 31 18.97 -13.61 -5.36
C GLU A 31 18.40 -12.74 -6.49
N LEU A 32 17.80 -11.59 -6.14
CA LEU A 32 17.20 -10.66 -7.11
C LEU A 32 18.21 -9.70 -7.74
N GLY A 33 19.41 -9.58 -7.16
CA GLY A 33 20.45 -8.64 -7.60
C GLY A 33 20.00 -7.18 -7.54
N ILE A 34 19.31 -6.82 -6.46
CA ILE A 34 18.77 -5.47 -6.19
C ILE A 34 19.21 -4.94 -4.83
N LYS A 35 19.22 -3.61 -4.70
CA LYS A 35 19.49 -2.93 -3.43
C LYS A 35 18.27 -2.99 -2.52
N GLN A 36 18.49 -2.90 -1.21
CA GLN A 36 17.42 -2.85 -0.21
C GLN A 36 16.38 -1.75 -0.49
N SER A 37 16.82 -0.54 -0.83
CA SER A 37 15.91 0.56 -1.18
C SER A 37 15.00 0.25 -2.38
N THR A 38 15.51 -0.50 -3.37
CA THR A 38 14.71 -0.96 -4.52
C THR A 38 13.74 -2.05 -4.11
N TYR A 39 14.17 -2.97 -3.25
CA TYR A 39 13.34 -4.03 -2.69
C TYR A 39 12.16 -3.46 -1.90
N ASP A 40 12.42 -2.53 -0.98
CA ASP A 40 11.39 -1.89 -0.15
C ASP A 40 10.35 -1.16 -1.01
N LYS A 41 10.81 -0.46 -2.06
CA LYS A 41 9.93 0.19 -3.01
C LYS A 41 9.03 -0.81 -3.72
N HIS A 42 9.60 -1.90 -4.23
CA HIS A 42 8.84 -2.95 -4.92
C HIS A 42 7.90 -3.70 -3.98
N ARG A 43 8.31 -3.97 -2.75
CA ARG A 43 7.50 -4.60 -1.70
C ARG A 43 6.29 -3.75 -1.37
N ASN A 44 6.49 -2.45 -1.09
CA ASN A 44 5.39 -1.53 -0.77
C ASN A 44 4.42 -1.38 -1.95
N GLU A 45 4.95 -1.30 -3.17
CA GLU A 45 4.13 -1.25 -4.38
C GLU A 45 3.30 -2.53 -4.55
N TYR A 46 3.92 -3.70 -4.40
CA TYR A 46 3.23 -5.00 -4.49
C TYR A 46 2.12 -5.13 -3.45
N ILE A 47 2.39 -4.79 -2.18
CA ILE A 47 1.41 -4.81 -1.10
C ILE A 47 0.24 -3.86 -1.43
N SER A 48 0.53 -2.65 -1.91
CA SER A 48 -0.50 -1.66 -2.24
C SER A 48 -1.43 -2.16 -3.36
N ILE A 49 -0.86 -2.77 -4.39
CA ILE A 49 -1.63 -3.39 -5.49
C ILE A 49 -2.48 -4.55 -4.96
N ASN A 50 -1.89 -5.41 -4.12
CA ASN A 50 -2.60 -6.56 -3.58
C ASN A 50 -3.78 -6.15 -2.68
N ILE A 51 -3.59 -5.13 -1.85
CA ILE A 51 -4.67 -4.53 -1.03
C ILE A 51 -5.74 -3.92 -1.94
N ALA A 52 -5.37 -3.11 -2.94
CA ALA A 52 -6.34 -2.50 -3.85
C ALA A 52 -7.17 -3.57 -4.60
N ASN A 53 -6.54 -4.66 -5.03
CA ASN A 53 -7.23 -5.79 -5.66
C ASN A 53 -8.15 -6.53 -4.68
N THR A 54 -7.74 -6.65 -3.41
CA THR A 54 -8.57 -7.27 -2.36
C THR A 54 -9.78 -6.40 -2.01
N VAL A 55 -9.60 -5.09 -1.92
CA VAL A 55 -10.67 -4.11 -1.61
C VAL A 55 -11.63 -3.91 -2.79
N ASN A 56 -11.15 -4.07 -4.03
CA ASN A 56 -11.98 -4.10 -5.23
C ASN A 56 -12.79 -5.40 -5.38
N SER A 57 -12.68 -6.35 -4.44
CA SER A 57 -13.65 -7.42 -4.34
C SER A 57 -15.02 -6.81 -4.01
N PRO A 58 -16.07 -7.05 -4.82
CA PRO A 58 -17.38 -6.39 -4.70
C PRO A 58 -18.10 -6.61 -3.36
N SER A 59 -17.55 -7.47 -2.49
CA SER A 59 -18.05 -7.78 -1.15
C SER A 59 -17.72 -6.75 -0.06
N ILE A 60 -16.74 -5.86 -0.23
CA ILE A 60 -16.28 -4.93 0.84
C ILE A 60 -16.84 -3.50 0.68
N LEU A 61 -17.54 -3.20 -0.42
CA LEU A 61 -18.13 -1.88 -0.69
C LEU A 61 -19.43 -1.58 0.10
N VAL A 62 -19.83 -2.44 1.06
CA VAL A 62 -21.14 -2.33 1.71
C VAL A 62 -21.14 -1.46 2.98
N ASN A 63 -19.99 -1.11 3.56
CA ASN A 63 -19.94 -0.17 4.70
C ASN A 63 -19.51 1.23 4.24
N LYS A 64 -20.33 1.85 3.39
CA LYS A 64 -20.42 3.31 3.40
C LYS A 64 -21.08 3.70 4.72
N ASN A 65 -20.29 3.80 5.78
CA ASN A 65 -20.70 4.61 6.92
C ASN A 65 -21.06 5.98 6.34
N GLU A 66 -22.33 6.35 6.47
CA GLU A 66 -22.82 7.69 6.20
C GLU A 66 -22.08 8.64 7.14
N ILE A 67 -20.87 9.08 6.75
CA ILE A 67 -20.19 10.17 7.43
C ILE A 67 -21.05 11.39 7.17
N LYS A 68 -21.97 11.68 8.10
CA LYS A 68 -22.70 12.93 8.14
C LYS A 68 -21.65 14.04 8.26
N ARG A 69 -21.50 14.83 7.20
CA ARG A 69 -20.72 16.07 7.27
C ARG A 69 -21.43 16.99 8.24
N GLU A 70 -20.95 17.07 9.48
CA GLU A 70 -21.34 18.15 10.37
C GLU A 70 -20.83 19.45 9.77
N LYS A 71 -21.76 20.37 9.46
CA LYS A 71 -21.39 21.72 9.08
C LYS A 71 -20.84 22.39 10.34
N PHE A 72 -19.54 22.68 10.32
CA PHE A 72 -18.94 23.60 11.28
C PHE A 72 -19.55 24.98 11.02
N CYS A 73 -20.55 25.37 11.81
CA CYS A 73 -20.98 26.76 11.89
C CYS A 73 -19.99 27.48 12.80
N PHE A 74 -19.13 28.29 12.21
CA PHE A 74 -18.32 29.23 12.99
C PHE A 74 -19.25 30.35 13.47
N ASP A 75 -19.28 30.56 14.79
CA ASP A 75 -20.00 31.68 15.40
C ASP A 75 -19.06 32.90 15.39
N ASP A 76 -19.18 33.72 14.36
CA ASP A 76 -18.32 34.89 14.13
C ASP A 76 -18.40 35.90 15.28
N ASN A 77 -19.50 35.91 16.07
CA ASN A 77 -19.64 36.81 17.22
C ASN A 77 -18.62 36.52 18.32
N LYS A 78 -18.21 35.25 18.47
CA LYS A 78 -17.22 34.86 19.47
C LYS A 78 -15.78 35.11 19.00
N LEU A 79 -15.57 35.23 17.69
CA LEU A 79 -14.25 35.46 17.09
C LEU A 79 -13.88 36.95 17.07
N PHE A 80 -14.86 37.85 16.98
CA PHE A 80 -14.62 39.29 16.87
C PHE A 80 -15.19 40.16 18.00
N GLY A 81 -15.85 39.57 19.01
CA GLY A 81 -16.14 40.23 20.29
C GLY A 81 -16.67 41.66 20.17
N PHE A 82 -17.90 41.80 19.64
CA PHE A 82 -18.69 43.03 19.78
C PHE A 82 -19.65 42.89 20.96
#